data_AF-A0A924BZ77-F1
#
_entry.id   AF-A0A924BZ77-F1
#
_cell.length_a   1.000
_cell.length_b   1.000
_cell.length_c   1.000
_cell.angle_alpha   90.00
_cell.angle_beta   90.00
_cell.angle_gamma   90.00
#
_symmetry.space_group_name_H-M   'P 1'
#
loop_
_entity.id
_entity.type
_entity.pdbx_description
1 polymer ?
#
loop_
_entity_poly.entity_id
_entity_poly.type
_entity_poly.pdbx_seq_one_letter_code
_entity_poly.pdbx_strand_id
1 'polypeptide(L)'
;NLELTPEATRALPALRAAFLELEESVRILQDAQGSKVLTIAAPRDFTAKWLLPRLAAYGAANPDMRFAVEAADAGIDFTQANLDLAVTYGPTPDVEGLHGKPLDDGAMCVVGIAGVDPMQRIDHPGSGWVAADGARIVVSVADAGLAFDAAVAGLGVARVPALIAAGASAALAVTPVGTSPAAYWLVAPTPQWRQAKVRAIVEALTR
;
A
#
# COMPACT_ATOMS: atom_id res chain seq x y z
N ASN A 1 35.42 -19.19 18.17
CA ASN A 1 34.66 -20.44 17.93
C ASN A 1 33.89 -20.78 19.18
N LEU A 2 32.57 -20.90 19.06
CA LEU A 2 31.72 -21.50 20.08
C LEU A 2 31.43 -22.92 19.62
N GLU A 3 31.80 -23.89 20.43
CA GLU A 3 31.52 -25.31 20.20
C GLU A 3 30.57 -25.82 21.28
N LEU A 4 29.65 -26.69 20.90
CA LEU A 4 28.73 -27.30 21.84
C LEU A 4 29.47 -28.31 22.71
N THR A 5 29.15 -28.33 24.01
CA THR A 5 29.63 -29.40 24.88
C THR A 5 29.00 -30.75 24.48
N PRO A 6 29.62 -31.88 24.86
CA PRO A 6 29.01 -33.20 24.65
C PRO A 6 27.61 -33.32 25.25
N GLU A 7 27.38 -32.69 26.40
CA GLU A 7 26.07 -32.61 27.08
C GLU A 7 25.06 -31.83 26.25
N ALA A 8 25.46 -30.66 25.76
CA ALA A 8 24.61 -29.81 24.91
C ALA A 8 24.26 -30.52 23.59
N THR A 9 25.20 -31.26 23.01
CA THR A 9 24.98 -32.04 21.77
C THR A 9 23.93 -33.12 21.97
N ARG A 10 23.94 -33.81 23.13
CA ARG A 10 22.93 -34.82 23.48
C ARG A 10 21.55 -34.20 23.77
N ALA A 11 21.51 -33.02 24.38
CA ALA A 11 20.26 -32.34 24.74
C ALA A 11 19.61 -31.56 23.56
N LEU A 12 20.40 -31.16 22.57
CA LEU A 12 19.97 -30.28 21.48
C LEU A 12 18.74 -30.79 20.70
N PRO A 13 18.61 -32.09 20.35
CA PRO A 13 17.43 -32.58 19.64
C PRO A 13 16.14 -32.41 20.45
N ALA A 14 16.17 -32.75 21.75
CA ALA A 14 15.03 -32.62 22.65
C ALA A 14 14.66 -31.16 22.90
N LEU A 15 15.66 -30.29 23.08
CA LEU A 15 15.44 -28.85 23.22
C LEU A 15 14.80 -28.24 21.96
N ARG A 16 15.28 -28.61 20.76
CA ARG A 16 14.69 -28.15 19.50
C ARG A 16 13.22 -28.56 19.36
N ALA A 17 12.89 -29.81 19.69
CA ALA A 17 11.52 -30.30 19.65
C ALA A 17 10.61 -29.52 20.61
N ALA A 18 11.06 -29.31 21.86
CA ALA A 18 10.31 -28.56 22.85
C ALA A 18 10.10 -27.09 22.42
N PHE A 19 11.11 -26.45 21.82
CA PHE A 19 10.95 -25.09 21.30
C PHE A 19 9.97 -25.01 20.12
N LEU A 20 9.92 -26.02 19.24
CA LEU A 20 8.93 -26.11 18.18
C LEU A 20 7.50 -26.26 18.73
N GLU A 21 7.29 -27.12 19.72
CA GLU A 21 5.98 -27.28 20.37
C GLU A 21 5.52 -26.00 21.10
N LEU A 22 6.45 -25.29 21.74
CA LEU A 22 6.17 -24.00 22.36
C LEU A 22 5.78 -22.95 21.31
N GLU A 23 6.49 -22.89 20.18
CA GLU A 23 6.17 -21.99 19.07
C GLU A 23 4.78 -22.26 18.50
N GLU A 24 4.43 -23.53 18.30
CA GLU A 24 3.11 -23.95 17.79
C GLU A 24 1.98 -23.60 18.78
N SER A 25 2.20 -23.85 20.08
CA SER A 25 1.22 -23.52 21.12
C SER A 25 0.96 -22.01 21.21
N VAL A 26 2.01 -21.20 21.10
CA VAL A 26 1.90 -19.73 21.05
C VAL A 26 1.13 -19.29 19.80
N ARG A 27 1.38 -19.92 18.65
CA ARG A 27 0.66 -19.64 17.40
C ARG A 27 -0.84 -19.91 17.55
N ILE A 28 -1.23 -21.05 18.12
CA ILE A 28 -2.63 -21.41 18.36
C ILE A 28 -3.33 -20.38 19.25
N LEU A 29 -2.67 -19.95 20.33
CA LEU A 29 -3.21 -18.92 21.23
C LEU A 29 -3.37 -17.56 20.53
N GLN A 30 -2.43 -17.20 19.67
CA GLN A 30 -2.49 -15.96 18.88
C GLN A 30 -3.59 -16.01 17.81
N ASP A 31 -3.77 -17.14 17.14
CA ASP A 31 -4.82 -17.33 16.14
C ASP A 31 -6.22 -17.32 16.78
N ALA A 32 -6.38 -17.93 17.95
CA ALA A 32 -7.63 -17.90 18.71
C ALA A 32 -8.00 -16.51 19.23
N GLN A 33 -7.00 -15.62 19.39
CA GLN A 33 -7.16 -14.24 19.83
C GLN A 33 -7.06 -13.23 18.66
N GLY A 34 -6.87 -13.70 17.43
CA GLY A 34 -6.68 -12.86 16.26
C GLY A 34 -7.94 -12.04 15.99
N SER A 35 -7.87 -10.73 16.25
CA SER A 35 -8.93 -9.81 15.84
C SER A 35 -9.20 -10.00 14.35
N LYS A 36 -10.44 -10.37 14.01
CA LYS A 36 -10.92 -10.46 12.63
C LYS A 36 -11.18 -9.08 12.00
N VAL A 37 -10.70 -8.01 12.62
CA VAL A 37 -10.75 -6.66 12.09
C VAL A 37 -9.34 -6.26 11.68
N LEU A 38 -9.18 -5.84 10.43
CA LEU A 38 -7.98 -5.21 9.92
C LEU A 38 -8.22 -3.70 9.81
N THR A 39 -7.55 -2.93 10.66
CA THR A 39 -7.60 -1.46 10.63
C THR A 39 -6.47 -0.92 9.75
N ILE A 40 -6.81 -0.17 8.71
CA ILE A 40 -5.88 0.34 7.70
C ILE A 40 -6.01 1.86 7.58
N ALA A 41 -4.93 2.59 7.73
CA ALA A 41 -4.88 4.01 7.38
C ALA A 41 -4.41 4.15 5.93
N ALA A 42 -5.11 4.93 5.09
CA ALA A 42 -4.70 5.13 3.71
C ALA A 42 -5.15 6.49 3.14
N PRO A 43 -4.44 7.05 2.14
CA PRO A 43 -4.90 8.23 1.41
C PRO A 43 -6.30 7.99 0.84
N ARG A 44 -7.17 9.02 0.88
CA ARG A 44 -8.59 8.88 0.48
C ARG A 44 -8.75 8.52 -0.99
N ASP A 45 -7.97 9.16 -1.85
CA ASP A 45 -7.90 8.89 -3.29
C ASP A 45 -7.51 7.44 -3.57
N PHE A 46 -6.44 6.98 -2.92
CA PHE A 46 -5.95 5.61 -3.04
C PHE A 46 -6.97 4.59 -2.52
N THR A 47 -7.60 4.92 -1.40
CA THR A 47 -8.63 4.10 -0.78
C THR A 47 -9.78 3.84 -1.75
N ALA A 48 -10.32 4.91 -2.33
CA ALA A 48 -11.47 4.85 -3.22
C ALA A 48 -11.13 4.15 -4.56
N LYS A 49 -9.98 4.47 -5.15
CA LYS A 49 -9.67 4.05 -6.53
C LYS A 49 -8.98 2.69 -6.63
N TRP A 50 -8.25 2.25 -5.60
CA TRP A 50 -7.45 1.02 -5.67
C TRP A 50 -7.68 0.04 -4.54
N LEU A 51 -7.75 0.50 -3.29
CA LEU A 51 -7.78 -0.37 -2.10
C LEU A 51 -9.13 -1.06 -1.90
N LEU A 52 -10.24 -0.31 -1.89
CA LEU A 52 -11.57 -0.88 -1.62
C LEU A 52 -11.96 -2.02 -2.57
N PRO A 53 -11.75 -1.92 -3.91
CA PRO A 53 -12.01 -3.04 -4.82
C PRO A 53 -11.22 -4.32 -4.47
N ARG A 54 -9.98 -4.16 -4.01
CA ARG A 54 -9.11 -5.29 -3.63
C ARG A 54 -9.47 -5.87 -2.26
N LEU A 55 -9.85 -5.02 -1.30
CA LEU A 55 -10.40 -5.48 -0.02
C LEU A 55 -11.72 -6.24 -0.21
N ALA A 56 -12.57 -5.81 -1.14
CA ALA A 56 -13.79 -6.55 -1.49
C ALA A 56 -13.47 -7.94 -2.04
N ALA A 57 -12.51 -8.07 -2.96
CA ALA A 57 -12.06 -9.36 -3.48
C ALA A 57 -11.44 -10.25 -2.39
N TYR A 58 -10.60 -9.68 -1.52
CA TYR A 58 -9.98 -10.40 -0.42
C TYR A 58 -11.01 -10.85 0.63
N GLY A 59 -11.98 -9.99 0.97
CA GLY A 59 -13.08 -10.29 1.89
C GLY A 59 -14.01 -11.39 1.38
N ALA A 60 -14.24 -11.49 0.06
CA ALA A 60 -15.01 -12.58 -0.53
C ALA A 60 -14.34 -13.96 -0.29
N ALA A 61 -13.01 -14.02 -0.26
CA ALA A 61 -12.25 -15.22 0.07
C ALA A 61 -12.07 -15.43 1.59
N ASN A 62 -12.37 -14.42 2.41
CA ASN A 62 -12.18 -14.43 3.87
C ASN A 62 -13.41 -13.80 4.56
N PRO A 63 -14.58 -14.48 4.54
CA PRO A 63 -15.88 -13.89 4.91
C PRO A 63 -15.99 -13.44 6.37
N ASP A 64 -15.11 -13.98 7.21
CA ASP A 64 -15.00 -13.65 8.62
C ASP A 64 -14.23 -12.35 8.88
N MET A 65 -13.45 -11.87 7.91
CA MET A 65 -12.62 -10.67 8.02
C MET A 65 -13.48 -9.42 7.85
N ARG A 66 -13.22 -8.42 8.68
CA ARG A 66 -13.79 -7.07 8.62
C ARG A 66 -12.67 -6.08 8.40
N PHE A 67 -12.97 -4.98 7.73
CA PHE A 67 -12.00 -3.92 7.44
C PHE A 67 -12.50 -2.61 8.06
N ALA A 68 -11.63 -1.93 8.77
CA ALA A 68 -11.81 -0.53 9.14
C ALA A 68 -10.79 0.27 8.34
N VAL A 69 -11.23 1.19 7.50
CA VAL A 69 -10.33 2.04 6.71
C VAL A 69 -10.47 3.47 7.16
N GLU A 70 -9.37 4.01 7.66
CA GLU A 70 -9.26 5.39 8.14
C GLU A 70 -8.49 6.22 7.13
N ALA A 71 -8.83 7.50 7.02
CA ALA A 71 -8.06 8.40 6.18
C ALA A 71 -6.70 8.64 6.84
N ALA A 72 -5.62 8.46 6.08
CA ALA A 72 -4.30 8.83 6.53
C ALA A 72 -4.18 10.36 6.52
N ASP A 73 -4.12 10.96 7.71
CA ASP A 73 -3.77 12.37 7.89
C ASP A 73 -2.24 12.55 7.88
N ALA A 74 -1.76 13.79 8.02
CA ALA A 74 -0.33 14.10 8.06
C ALA A 74 0.32 13.49 9.32
N GLY A 75 0.88 12.30 9.18
CA GLY A 75 1.52 11.53 10.24
C GLY A 75 0.69 10.30 10.62
N ILE A 76 1.26 9.12 10.38
CA ILE A 76 0.64 7.86 10.80
C ILE A 76 1.11 7.55 12.20
N ASP A 77 0.18 7.57 13.15
CA ASP A 77 0.43 7.18 14.53
C ASP A 77 -0.15 5.77 14.78
N PHE A 78 0.72 4.76 14.80
CA PHE A 78 0.33 3.38 15.12
C PHE A 78 0.03 3.17 16.62
N THR A 79 0.27 4.17 17.47
CA THR A 79 -0.01 4.09 18.91
C THR A 79 -1.46 4.44 19.24
N GLN A 80 -2.15 5.16 18.34
CA GLN A 80 -3.56 5.47 18.46
C GLN A 80 -4.37 4.62 17.46
N ALA A 81 -5.57 4.21 17.87
CA ALA A 81 -6.55 3.53 17.01
C ALA A 81 -6.16 2.12 16.47
N ASN A 82 -5.61 1.21 17.28
CA ASN A 82 -5.45 -0.23 16.93
C ASN A 82 -5.02 -0.46 15.47
N LEU A 83 -4.11 0.38 14.97
CA LEU A 83 -3.77 0.42 13.55
C LEU A 83 -2.92 -0.79 13.22
N ASP A 84 -3.37 -1.60 12.27
CA ASP A 84 -2.66 -2.81 11.87
C ASP A 84 -1.68 -2.54 10.71
N LEU A 85 -2.07 -1.66 9.79
CA LEU A 85 -1.34 -1.35 8.57
C LEU A 85 -1.62 0.09 8.14
N ALA A 86 -0.68 0.69 7.42
CA ALA A 86 -0.96 1.93 6.70
C ALA A 86 -0.44 1.89 5.27
N VAL A 87 -1.03 2.73 4.42
CA VAL A 87 -0.57 3.02 3.07
C VAL A 87 0.01 4.43 3.07
N THR A 88 1.24 4.59 2.57
CA THR A 88 1.86 5.90 2.36
C THR A 88 2.20 6.10 0.89
N TYR A 89 2.31 7.35 0.45
CA TYR A 89 2.87 7.70 -0.85
C TYR A 89 4.15 8.51 -0.63
N GLY A 90 5.25 8.09 -1.24
CA GLY A 90 6.53 8.75 -1.05
C GLY A 90 7.73 7.88 -1.43
N PRO A 91 8.95 8.34 -1.11
CA PRO A 91 10.15 7.53 -1.26
C PRO A 91 10.11 6.32 -0.33
N THR A 92 11.09 5.43 -0.47
CA THR A 92 11.28 4.30 0.45
C THR A 92 11.22 4.77 1.91
N PRO A 93 10.36 4.17 2.76
CA PRO A 93 10.32 4.49 4.18
C PRO A 93 11.67 4.20 4.83
N ASP A 94 12.24 5.20 5.48
CA ASP A 94 13.51 5.12 6.21
C ASP A 94 13.28 5.49 7.69
N VAL A 95 12.52 4.64 8.38
CA VAL A 95 12.18 4.82 9.79
C VAL A 95 12.54 3.54 10.54
N GLU A 96 13.33 3.66 11.59
CA GLU A 96 13.76 2.51 12.39
C GLU A 96 12.56 1.78 13.00
N GLY A 97 12.54 0.45 12.90
CA GLY A 97 11.44 -0.39 13.41
C GLY A 97 10.16 -0.37 12.56
N LEU A 98 10.14 0.38 11.46
CA LEU A 98 9.05 0.38 10.49
C LEU A 98 9.39 -0.55 9.31
N HIS A 99 8.53 -1.53 9.05
CA HIS A 99 8.62 -2.33 7.84
C HIS A 99 7.86 -1.64 6.71
N GLY A 100 8.41 -1.71 5.50
CA GLY A 100 7.77 -1.22 4.29
C GLY A 100 7.84 -2.25 3.17
N LYS A 101 6.74 -2.42 2.44
CA LYS A 101 6.71 -3.15 1.17
C LYS A 101 6.09 -2.28 0.08
N PRO A 102 6.78 -2.04 -1.05
CA PRO A 102 6.21 -1.26 -2.12
C PRO A 102 5.11 -2.05 -2.83
N LEU A 103 4.07 -1.35 -3.29
CA LEU A 103 2.98 -1.96 -4.07
C LEU A 103 3.33 -2.09 -5.55
N ASP A 104 4.20 -1.23 -6.06
CA ASP A 104 4.75 -1.25 -7.41
C ASP A 104 6.15 -0.60 -7.43
N ASP A 105 6.73 -0.43 -8.63
CA ASP A 105 8.02 0.24 -8.84
C ASP A 105 7.87 1.77 -9.06
N GLY A 106 6.77 2.37 -8.59
CA GLY A 106 6.45 3.77 -8.81
C GLY A 106 6.00 4.06 -10.24
N ALA A 107 5.37 3.10 -10.91
CA ALA A 107 4.87 3.25 -12.27
C ALA A 107 3.89 4.43 -12.39
N MET A 108 4.02 5.21 -13.47
CA MET A 108 3.22 6.39 -13.76
C MET A 108 2.54 6.26 -15.12
N CYS A 109 1.33 6.81 -15.21
CA CYS A 109 0.56 6.90 -16.44
C CYS A 109 0.13 8.35 -16.70
N VAL A 110 -0.05 8.69 -17.97
CA VAL A 110 -0.84 9.87 -18.37
C VAL A 110 -2.26 9.41 -18.68
N VAL A 111 -3.24 10.09 -18.10
CA VAL A 111 -4.66 9.83 -18.29
C VAL A 111 -5.37 11.04 -18.88
N GLY A 112 -6.37 10.80 -19.74
CA GLY A 112 -7.19 11.85 -20.36
C GLY A 112 -8.29 11.25 -21.22
N ILE A 113 -9.38 11.99 -21.41
CA ILE A 113 -10.45 11.59 -22.34
C ILE A 113 -10.04 11.81 -23.79
N ALA A 114 -10.71 11.13 -24.73
CA ALA A 114 -10.48 11.34 -26.15
C ALA A 114 -10.73 12.80 -26.57
N GLY A 115 -9.82 13.36 -27.36
CA GLY A 115 -9.94 14.71 -27.93
C GLY A 115 -9.52 15.86 -27.01
N VAL A 116 -9.11 15.58 -25.77
CA VAL A 116 -8.50 16.61 -24.91
C VAL A 116 -7.11 16.99 -25.43
N ASP A 117 -6.77 18.27 -25.34
CA ASP A 117 -5.45 18.77 -25.74
C ASP A 117 -4.37 18.30 -24.74
N PRO A 118 -3.35 17.53 -25.17
CA PRO A 118 -2.26 17.09 -24.29
C PRO A 118 -1.40 18.24 -23.70
N MET A 119 -1.50 19.44 -24.28
CA MET A 119 -0.84 20.64 -23.77
C MET A 119 -1.58 21.27 -22.60
N GLN A 120 -2.83 20.87 -22.36
CA GLN A 120 -3.61 21.23 -21.17
C GLN A 120 -3.37 20.19 -20.08
N ARG A 121 -2.66 20.58 -19.03
CA ARG A 121 -2.22 19.66 -17.96
C ARG A 121 -2.92 19.97 -16.65
N ILE A 122 -3.16 18.91 -15.89
CA ILE A 122 -3.65 18.97 -14.52
C ILE A 122 -2.47 18.67 -13.60
N ASP A 123 -2.18 19.59 -12.68
CA ASP A 123 -1.08 19.46 -11.74
C ASP A 123 -1.54 18.97 -10.37
N HIS A 124 -0.67 18.24 -9.68
CA HIS A 124 -0.84 17.78 -8.30
C HIS A 124 0.54 17.47 -7.70
N PRO A 125 0.67 17.37 -6.36
CA PRO A 125 1.90 16.90 -5.73
C PRO A 125 2.34 15.53 -6.28
N GLY A 126 3.53 15.47 -6.88
CA GLY A 126 4.06 14.25 -7.51
C GLY A 126 3.73 14.07 -8.99
N SER A 127 3.02 15.01 -9.63
CA SER A 127 2.72 14.98 -11.07
C SER A 127 4.00 14.83 -11.90
N GLY A 128 5.10 15.44 -11.46
CA GLY A 128 6.39 15.40 -12.15
C GLY A 128 6.35 16.03 -13.53
N TRP A 129 5.36 16.91 -13.78
CA TRP A 129 5.31 17.67 -15.02
C TRP A 129 6.57 18.50 -15.15
N VAL A 130 7.41 18.15 -16.12
CA VAL A 130 8.54 18.98 -16.51
C VAL A 130 7.98 20.15 -17.32
N ALA A 131 8.50 21.35 -17.05
CA ALA A 131 8.24 22.52 -17.90
C ALA A 131 8.58 22.14 -19.34
N ALA A 132 7.55 22.04 -20.17
CA ALA A 132 7.65 21.69 -21.57
C ALA A 132 7.18 22.90 -22.39
N ASP A 133 7.76 23.07 -23.58
CA ASP A 133 7.61 24.22 -24.48
C ASP A 133 6.14 24.56 -24.79
N GLY A 134 5.50 25.34 -23.91
CA GLY A 134 4.15 25.87 -24.10
C GLY A 134 3.02 25.08 -23.42
N ALA A 135 3.29 24.04 -22.63
CA ALA A 135 2.24 23.34 -21.89
C ALA A 135 1.66 24.24 -20.79
N ARG A 136 0.32 24.27 -20.65
CA ARG A 136 -0.40 25.09 -19.69
C ARG A 136 -0.99 24.21 -18.58
N ILE A 137 -0.71 24.57 -17.33
CA ILE A 137 -1.48 24.04 -16.20
C ILE A 137 -2.86 24.69 -16.20
N VAL A 138 -3.91 23.89 -16.41
CA VAL A 138 -5.31 24.35 -16.40
C VAL A 138 -5.84 24.43 -14.97
N VAL A 139 -5.47 23.46 -14.13
CA VAL A 139 -5.85 23.39 -12.72
C VAL A 139 -4.79 22.64 -11.92
N SER A 140 -4.60 23.05 -10.67
CA SER A 140 -3.80 22.35 -9.67
C SER A 140 -4.72 21.82 -8.57
N VAL A 141 -4.58 20.55 -8.22
CA VAL A 141 -5.40 19.85 -7.23
C VAL A 141 -4.54 19.22 -6.13
N ALA A 142 -5.19 18.76 -5.06
CA ALA A 142 -4.49 18.35 -3.84
C ALA A 142 -3.76 16.99 -3.95
N ASP A 143 -4.22 16.09 -4.83
CA ASP A 143 -3.69 14.72 -4.94
C ASP A 143 -3.91 14.13 -6.35
N ALA A 144 -3.32 12.96 -6.58
CA ALA A 144 -3.37 12.26 -7.87
C ALA A 144 -4.78 11.73 -8.20
N GLY A 145 -5.60 11.41 -7.19
CA GLY A 145 -6.98 11.00 -7.40
C GLY A 145 -7.86 12.10 -7.95
N LEU A 146 -7.77 13.31 -7.37
CA LEU A 146 -8.44 14.48 -7.89
C LEU A 146 -7.94 14.84 -9.29
N ALA A 147 -6.66 14.62 -9.57
CA ALA A 147 -6.10 14.87 -10.90
C ALA A 147 -6.67 13.90 -11.94
N PHE A 148 -6.82 12.63 -11.56
CA PHE A 148 -7.51 11.62 -12.35
C PHE A 148 -8.98 12.02 -12.62
N ASP A 149 -9.71 12.47 -11.60
CA ASP A 149 -11.12 12.87 -11.75
C ASP A 149 -11.28 14.13 -12.61
N ALA A 150 -10.34 15.08 -12.50
CA ALA A 150 -10.27 16.25 -13.39
C ALA A 150 -10.01 15.86 -14.85
N ALA A 151 -9.18 14.83 -15.10
CA ALA A 151 -8.93 14.31 -16.43
C ALA A 151 -10.16 13.62 -17.02
N VAL A 152 -10.91 12.85 -16.19
CA VAL A 152 -12.21 12.28 -16.55
C VAL A 152 -13.23 13.37 -16.89
N ALA A 153 -13.21 14.50 -16.18
CA ALA A 153 -14.06 15.66 -16.45
C ALA A 153 -13.66 16.44 -17.72
N GLY A 154 -12.54 16.08 -18.38
CA GLY A 154 -12.09 16.71 -19.61
C GLY A 154 -11.35 18.03 -19.43
N LEU A 155 -10.85 18.34 -18.23
CA LEU A 155 -10.10 19.58 -17.96
C LEU A 155 -8.68 19.59 -18.54
N GLY A 156 -8.18 18.44 -18.97
CA GLY A 156 -6.82 18.26 -19.46
C GLY A 156 -6.36 16.82 -19.32
N VAL A 157 -5.05 16.61 -19.44
CA VAL A 157 -4.38 15.35 -19.11
C VAL A 157 -3.73 15.41 -17.73
N ALA A 158 -3.72 14.29 -17.01
CA ALA A 158 -3.08 14.16 -15.70
C ALA A 158 -2.02 13.06 -15.73
N ARG A 159 -0.85 13.31 -15.11
CA ARG A 159 0.20 12.29 -14.91
C ARG A 159 0.09 11.73 -13.50
N VAL A 160 -0.44 10.52 -13.34
CA VAL A 160 -0.81 9.91 -12.05
C VAL A 160 -0.13 8.56 -11.85
N PRO A 161 0.00 8.04 -10.62
CA PRO A 161 0.47 6.68 -10.37
C PRO A 161 -0.40 5.64 -11.08
N ALA A 162 0.21 4.58 -11.59
CA ALA A 162 -0.48 3.51 -12.32
C ALA A 162 -1.56 2.82 -11.46
N LEU A 163 -1.32 2.69 -10.14
CA LEU A 163 -2.31 2.18 -9.19
C LEU A 163 -3.58 3.04 -9.13
N ILE A 164 -3.45 4.37 -9.24
CA ILE A 164 -4.61 5.27 -9.32
C ILE A 164 -5.34 5.11 -10.65
N ALA A 165 -4.57 4.97 -11.74
CA ALA A 165 -5.13 4.76 -13.08
C ALA A 165 -5.77 3.37 -13.27
N ALA A 166 -5.50 2.40 -12.41
CA ALA A 166 -6.04 1.03 -12.52
C ALA A 166 -7.57 0.97 -12.44
N GLY A 167 -8.21 2.00 -11.87
CA GLY A 167 -9.68 2.14 -11.83
C GLY A 167 -10.29 2.81 -13.08
N ALA A 168 -9.51 3.06 -14.13
CA ALA A 168 -9.98 3.70 -15.34
C ALA A 168 -11.06 2.89 -16.06
N SER A 169 -12.12 3.58 -16.47
CA SER A 169 -13.09 3.03 -17.42
C SER A 169 -12.49 3.00 -18.82
N ALA A 170 -13.09 2.22 -19.72
CA ALA A 170 -12.69 2.15 -21.13
C ALA A 170 -12.76 3.50 -21.88
N ALA A 171 -13.47 4.50 -21.33
CA ALA A 171 -13.57 5.83 -21.92
C ALA A 171 -12.37 6.74 -21.61
N LEU A 172 -11.55 6.39 -20.62
CA LEU A 172 -10.36 7.15 -20.24
C LEU A 172 -9.12 6.49 -20.84
N ALA A 173 -8.39 7.21 -21.69
CA ALA A 173 -7.12 6.71 -22.20
C ALA A 173 -6.09 6.68 -21.07
N VAL A 174 -5.36 5.57 -20.96
CA VAL A 174 -4.28 5.38 -19.98
C VAL A 174 -3.02 5.00 -20.73
N THR A 175 -2.02 5.89 -20.71
CA THR A 175 -0.75 5.71 -21.42
C THR A 175 0.40 5.63 -20.40
N PRO A 176 1.13 4.51 -20.29
CA PRO A 176 2.31 4.42 -19.43
C PRO A 176 3.40 5.42 -19.85
N VAL A 177 4.03 6.10 -18.89
CA VAL A 177 5.04 7.16 -19.16
C VAL A 177 6.34 7.03 -18.36
N GLY A 178 6.58 5.87 -17.74
CA GLY A 178 7.77 5.59 -16.94
C GLY A 178 7.47 5.54 -15.44
N THR A 179 8.47 5.79 -14.61
CA THR A 179 8.38 5.66 -13.15
C THR A 179 8.63 6.98 -12.41
N SER A 180 8.31 6.99 -11.12
CA SER A 180 8.60 8.04 -10.16
C SER A 180 9.47 7.46 -9.05
N PRO A 181 10.39 8.24 -8.42
CA PRO A 181 11.09 7.81 -7.21
C PRO A 181 10.16 7.62 -6.00
N ALA A 182 8.91 8.13 -6.08
CA ALA A 182 7.87 7.90 -5.09
C ALA A 182 6.89 6.81 -5.55
N ALA A 183 6.51 5.94 -4.63
CA ALA A 183 5.55 4.85 -4.84
C ALA A 183 4.57 4.78 -3.67
N TYR A 184 3.53 3.94 -3.80
CA TYR A 184 2.71 3.58 -2.65
C TYR A 184 3.35 2.42 -1.87
N TRP A 185 3.40 2.56 -0.55
CA TRP A 185 4.01 1.59 0.35
C TRP A 185 2.99 1.10 1.38
N LEU A 186 2.98 -0.21 1.61
CA LEU A 186 2.38 -0.80 2.80
C LEU A 186 3.40 -0.72 3.93
N VAL A 187 3.03 -0.08 5.04
CA VAL A 187 3.91 0.12 6.19
C VAL A 187 3.26 -0.30 7.50
N ALA A 188 4.04 -0.91 8.41
CA ALA A 188 3.65 -1.10 9.80
C ALA A 188 4.88 -1.33 10.70
N PRO A 189 4.79 -1.06 12.01
CA PRO A 189 5.86 -1.41 12.95
C PRO A 189 6.06 -2.93 13.04
N THR A 190 7.25 -3.37 13.44
CA THR A 190 7.61 -4.81 13.52
C THR A 190 6.59 -5.70 14.23
N PRO A 191 6.00 -5.32 15.38
CA PRO A 191 5.00 -6.15 16.05
C PRO A 191 3.76 -6.40 15.18
N GLN A 192 3.22 -5.36 14.54
CA GLN A 192 2.06 -5.45 13.64
C GLN A 192 2.42 -6.24 12.38
N TRP A 193 3.58 -5.96 11.78
CA TRP A 193 4.04 -6.62 10.55
C TRP A 193 4.16 -8.15 10.69
N ARG A 194 4.45 -8.65 11.90
CA ARG A 194 4.55 -10.09 12.17
C ARG A 194 3.20 -10.79 12.33
N GLN A 195 2.11 -10.05 12.56
CA GLN A 195 0.79 -10.64 12.74
C GLN A 195 0.33 -11.38 11.49
N ALA A 196 -0.29 -12.54 11.66
CA ALA A 196 -0.74 -13.38 10.55
C ALA A 196 -1.70 -12.62 9.60
N LYS A 197 -2.67 -11.87 10.15
CA LYS A 197 -3.62 -11.07 9.36
C LYS A 197 -2.93 -9.99 8.51
N VAL A 198 -1.90 -9.32 9.05
CA VAL A 198 -1.16 -8.27 8.35
C VAL A 198 -0.30 -8.88 7.24
N ARG A 199 0.40 -9.99 7.53
CA ARG A 199 1.17 -10.69 6.49
C ARG A 199 0.29 -11.18 5.35
N ALA A 200 -0.87 -11.76 5.67
CA ALA A 200 -1.80 -12.30 4.69
C ALA A 200 -2.35 -11.19 3.76
N ILE A 201 -2.76 -10.04 4.32
CA ILE A 201 -3.24 -8.93 3.49
C ILE A 201 -2.12 -8.28 2.68
N VAL A 202 -0.93 -8.10 3.26
CA VAL A 202 0.24 -7.56 2.55
C VAL A 202 0.58 -8.45 1.36
N GLU A 203 0.57 -9.76 1.54
CA GLU A 203 0.79 -10.72 0.46
C GLU A 203 -0.32 -10.61 -0.61
N ALA A 204 -1.58 -10.57 -0.21
CA ALA A 204 -2.69 -10.46 -1.16
C ALA A 204 -2.68 -9.15 -1.98
N LEU A 205 -2.24 -8.04 -1.38
CA LEU A 205 -2.20 -6.73 -2.05
C LEU A 205 -0.96 -6.53 -2.94
N THR A 206 0.04 -7.41 -2.85
CA THR A 206 1.32 -7.29 -3.60
C THR A 206 1.55 -8.42 -4.61
N ARG A 207 0.49 -9.14 -4.97
CA ARG A 207 0.48 -10.15 -6.02
C ARG A 207 0.02 -9.57 -7.35
#